data_AF-A0A0Q8FYZ3-F1
#
_entry.id   AF-A0A0Q8FYZ3-F1
#
_cell.length_a   1.000
_cell.length_b   1.000
_cell.length_c   1.000
_cell.angle_alpha   90.00
_cell.angle_beta   90.00
_cell.angle_gamma   90.00
#
_symmetry.space_group_name_H-M   'P 1'
#
loop_
_entity.id
_entity.type
_entity.pdbx_description
1 polymer ?
#
loop_
_entity_poly.entity_id
_entity_poly.type
_entity_poly.pdbx_seq_one_letter_code
_entity_poly.pdbx_strand_id
1 'polypeptide(L)'
;MIWRPLTVLLAALTLLGCTAAAPSGPSSPPPASHRAPVAEGGMCGGFAGFQCAEGLSCQMAAGQCHTVADAAGVCRKPPQVCTMIYAPVCGCDGKTYPSACNAASKGVSVATEGECKA
;
A
#
# COMPACT_ATOMS: atom_id res chain seq x y z
N MET A 1 10.12 -71.96 6.06
CA MET A 1 8.68 -71.60 6.12
C MET A 1 8.55 -70.49 7.15
N ILE A 2 8.50 -69.22 6.72
CA ILE A 2 7.23 -68.54 6.40
C ILE A 2 6.38 -68.59 7.68
N TRP A 3 6.27 -67.53 8.50
CA TRP A 3 5.57 -66.29 8.13
C TRP A 3 5.74 -65.24 9.25
N ARG A 4 5.96 -63.99 8.85
CA ARG A 4 5.80 -62.81 9.73
C ARG A 4 4.30 -62.50 9.82
N PRO A 5 3.75 -62.06 10.97
CA PRO A 5 2.74 -61.02 10.95
C PRO A 5 3.43 -59.72 11.36
N LEU A 6 4.06 -59.10 10.36
CA LEU A 6 4.72 -57.80 10.41
C LEU A 6 3.69 -56.65 10.40
N THR A 7 2.59 -56.77 11.14
CA THR A 7 1.43 -55.86 10.98
C THR A 7 1.01 -55.12 12.24
N VAL A 8 1.65 -55.33 13.40
CA VAL A 8 1.21 -54.66 14.66
C VAL A 8 2.09 -53.44 15.03
N LEU A 9 3.25 -53.25 14.40
CA LEU A 9 4.15 -52.11 14.68
C LEU A 9 3.85 -50.83 13.86
N LEU A 10 2.77 -50.81 13.07
CA LEU A 10 2.37 -49.66 12.24
C LEU A 10 1.30 -48.75 12.88
N ALA A 11 0.97 -48.95 14.17
CA ALA A 11 -0.18 -48.29 14.80
C ALA A 11 0.14 -47.06 15.67
N ALA A 12 1.38 -46.55 15.75
CA ALA A 12 1.71 -45.50 16.73
C ALA A 12 2.59 -44.34 16.23
N LEU A 13 2.88 -44.22 14.93
CA LEU A 13 3.82 -43.20 14.43
C LEU A 13 3.23 -42.24 13.37
N THR A 14 1.93 -41.95 13.42
CA THR A 14 1.28 -40.96 12.51
C THR A 14 0.45 -39.88 13.22
N LEU A 15 0.67 -39.66 14.53
CA LEU A 15 -0.03 -38.60 15.28
C LEU A 15 0.90 -37.61 15.98
N LEU A 16 2.14 -37.41 15.50
CA LEU A 16 2.79 -36.11 15.71
C LEU A 16 2.28 -35.15 14.63
N GLY A 17 1.05 -34.68 14.85
CA GLY A 17 0.51 -33.56 14.13
C GLY A 17 1.43 -32.35 14.27
N CYS A 18 1.83 -31.78 13.14
CA CYS A 18 2.36 -30.42 13.10
C CYS A 18 1.24 -29.48 13.56
N THR A 19 1.16 -29.20 14.85
CA THR A 19 0.46 -28.01 15.35
C THR A 19 1.34 -26.81 15.04
N ALA A 20 1.39 -26.44 13.77
CA ALA A 20 1.89 -25.13 13.37
C ALA A 20 0.88 -24.10 13.90
N ALA A 21 1.18 -23.52 15.06
CA ALA A 21 0.58 -22.27 15.46
C ALA A 21 0.91 -21.25 14.37
N ALA A 22 -0.06 -21.00 13.48
CA ALA A 22 0.04 -19.95 12.50
C ALA A 22 0.21 -18.62 13.27
N PRO A 23 1.25 -17.82 12.99
CA PRO A 23 1.30 -16.47 13.53
C PRO A 23 0.06 -15.75 13.01
N SER A 24 -0.77 -15.25 13.92
CA SER A 24 -1.86 -14.34 13.61
C SER A 24 -1.26 -13.02 13.12
N GLY A 25 -0.82 -13.02 11.86
CA GLY A 25 -0.55 -11.79 11.13
C GLY A 25 -1.85 -11.02 10.90
N PRO A 26 -1.77 -9.69 10.67
CA PRO A 26 -2.95 -8.90 10.36
C PRO A 26 -3.64 -9.48 9.12
N SER A 27 -4.96 -9.65 9.22
CA SER A 27 -5.85 -10.11 8.15
C SER A 27 -6.01 -9.01 7.09
N SER A 28 -4.95 -8.76 6.33
CA SER A 28 -5.00 -7.90 5.14
C SER A 28 -5.40 -8.76 3.94
N PRO A 29 -6.34 -8.32 3.07
CA PRO A 29 -6.56 -8.98 1.79
C PRO A 29 -5.24 -8.99 0.99
N PRO A 30 -4.95 -10.05 0.21
CA PRO A 30 -3.73 -10.08 -0.60
C PRO A 30 -3.73 -8.91 -1.59
N PRO A 31 -2.58 -8.25 -1.84
CA PRO A 31 -2.52 -7.23 -2.88
C PRO A 31 -2.76 -7.90 -4.24
N ALA A 32 -3.56 -7.26 -5.10
CA ALA A 32 -3.82 -7.69 -6.47
C ALA A 32 -2.59 -7.53 -7.41
N SER A 33 -1.36 -7.51 -6.87
CA SER A 33 -0.13 -7.33 -7.62
C SER A 33 0.97 -8.21 -7.05
N HIS A 34 1.57 -9.06 -7.89
CA HIS A 34 2.70 -9.94 -7.55
C HIS A 34 4.01 -9.19 -7.23
N ARG A 35 3.99 -7.86 -7.12
CA ARG A 35 5.17 -7.04 -6.88
C ARG A 35 5.25 -6.63 -5.42
N ALA A 36 6.46 -6.66 -4.88
CA ALA A 36 6.72 -6.08 -3.56
C ALA A 36 6.35 -4.57 -3.57
N PRO A 37 5.74 -4.07 -2.49
CA PRO A 37 5.40 -2.65 -2.38
C PRO A 37 6.67 -1.79 -2.32
N VAL A 38 6.59 -0.59 -2.90
CA VAL A 38 7.74 0.32 -3.05
C VAL A 38 8.02 1.06 -1.74
N ALA A 39 9.28 1.05 -1.32
CA ALA A 39 9.76 1.76 -0.13
C ALA A 39 9.74 3.29 -0.31
N GLU A 40 9.89 4.01 0.81
CA GLU A 40 9.97 5.48 0.79
C GLU A 40 11.11 5.98 -0.11
N GLY A 41 10.82 7.02 -0.90
CA GLY A 41 11.71 7.56 -1.92
C GLY A 41 11.69 6.83 -3.26
N GLY A 42 11.05 5.66 -3.35
CA GLY A 42 10.88 4.94 -4.61
C GLY A 42 9.74 5.47 -5.49
N MET A 43 9.73 5.06 -6.75
CA MET A 43 8.71 5.47 -7.73
C MET A 43 7.37 4.75 -7.51
N CYS A 44 6.27 5.46 -7.69
CA CYS A 44 4.91 4.91 -7.62
C CYS A 44 4.06 5.38 -8.79
N GLY A 45 2.92 4.73 -9.02
CA GLY A 45 2.07 4.98 -10.18
C GLY A 45 2.75 4.54 -11.47
N GLY A 46 2.66 5.38 -12.50
CA GLY A 46 3.15 5.09 -13.84
C GLY A 46 2.36 4.00 -14.55
N PHE A 47 2.76 3.67 -15.78
CA PHE A 47 2.17 2.59 -16.58
C PHE A 47 2.23 1.22 -15.87
N ALA A 48 3.22 1.05 -15.00
CA ALA A 48 3.41 -0.17 -14.22
C ALA A 48 2.53 -0.22 -12.97
N GLY A 49 1.90 0.88 -12.56
CA GLY A 49 1.02 0.95 -11.40
C GLY A 49 1.71 0.57 -10.09
N PHE A 50 2.96 1.01 -9.87
CA PHE A 50 3.71 0.66 -8.65
C PHE A 50 3.02 1.25 -7.41
N GLN A 51 2.80 0.40 -6.42
CA GLN A 51 2.11 0.75 -5.17
C GLN A 51 3.13 1.00 -4.06
N CYS A 52 2.91 2.03 -3.25
CA CYS A 52 3.75 2.31 -2.10
C CYS A 52 3.51 1.32 -0.96
N ALA A 53 4.52 1.14 -0.12
CA ALA A 53 4.40 0.40 1.14
C ALA A 53 3.41 1.06 2.11
N GLU A 54 2.98 0.27 3.09
CA GLU A 54 2.00 0.70 4.09
C GLU A 54 2.46 1.99 4.81
N GLY A 55 1.51 2.92 4.97
CA GLY A 55 1.78 4.22 5.61
C GLY A 55 2.44 5.27 4.71
N LEU A 56 2.68 4.97 3.43
CA LEU A 56 3.19 5.92 2.44
C LEU A 56 2.09 6.32 1.45
N SER A 57 2.16 7.54 0.93
CA SER A 57 1.32 8.01 -0.17
C SER A 57 2.14 8.22 -1.43
N CYS A 58 1.52 7.99 -2.59
CA CYS A 58 2.13 8.31 -3.87
C CYS A 58 1.98 9.81 -4.15
N GLN A 59 3.08 10.56 -3.98
CA GLN A 59 3.09 12.00 -4.27
C GLN A 59 3.52 12.23 -5.72
N MET A 60 2.54 12.55 -6.56
CA MET A 60 2.75 12.95 -7.96
C MET A 60 3.09 14.44 -8.04
N ALA A 61 3.68 14.89 -9.16
CA ALA A 61 3.88 16.32 -9.34
C ALA A 61 2.54 17.03 -9.53
N ALA A 62 2.47 18.30 -9.11
CA ALA A 62 1.26 19.10 -9.26
C ALA A 62 0.82 19.16 -10.73
N GLY A 63 -0.48 19.06 -10.99
CA GLY A 63 -1.02 19.09 -12.35
C GLY A 63 -0.96 17.79 -13.11
N GLN A 64 -0.38 16.72 -12.57
CA GLN A 64 -0.24 15.45 -13.28
C GLN A 64 -1.44 14.51 -13.14
N CYS A 65 -2.21 14.62 -12.05
CA CYS A 65 -3.43 13.83 -11.94
C CYS A 65 -4.48 14.32 -12.93
N HIS A 66 -5.22 13.38 -13.52
CA HIS A 66 -6.25 13.59 -14.54
C HIS A 66 -5.76 14.12 -15.90
N THR A 67 -4.50 14.52 -16.02
CA THR A 67 -3.91 15.03 -17.26
C THR A 67 -2.98 14.03 -17.93
N VAL A 68 -2.37 13.13 -17.15
CA VAL A 68 -1.47 12.08 -17.62
C VAL A 68 -1.99 10.72 -17.13
N ALA A 69 -2.32 9.83 -18.06
CA ALA A 69 -2.87 8.51 -17.73
C ALA A 69 -1.91 7.67 -16.87
N ASP A 70 -0.62 7.77 -17.17
CA ASP A 70 0.47 7.06 -16.49
C ASP A 70 1.25 7.99 -15.57
N ALA A 71 0.56 8.89 -14.85
CA ALA A 71 1.20 9.78 -13.89
C ALA A 71 2.00 8.96 -12.86
N ALA A 72 3.26 9.33 -12.67
CA ALA A 72 4.16 8.72 -11.71
C ALA A 72 4.49 9.70 -10.59
N GLY A 73 4.87 9.16 -9.43
CA GLY A 73 5.23 9.95 -8.27
C GLY A 73 6.33 9.29 -7.45
N VAL A 74 6.50 9.81 -6.25
CA VAL A 74 7.44 9.27 -5.25
C VAL A 74 6.66 8.85 -4.01
N CYS A 75 6.95 7.66 -3.49
CA CYS A 75 6.42 7.20 -2.22
C CYS A 75 6.99 8.05 -1.08
N ARG A 76 6.13 8.76 -0.37
CA ARG A 76 6.51 9.64 0.74
C ARG A 76 5.61 9.40 1.93
N LYS A 77 6.15 9.55 3.14
CA LYS A 77 5.32 9.57 4.34
C LYS A 77 4.43 10.83 4.35
N PRO A 78 3.11 10.70 4.56
CA PRO A 78 2.26 11.87 4.74
C PRO A 78 2.74 12.74 5.91
N PRO A 79 2.83 14.07 5.74
CA PRO A 79 3.16 14.97 6.84
C PRO A 79 2.06 14.89 7.92
N GLN A 80 2.49 14.83 9.18
CA GLN A 80 1.58 14.74 10.32
C GLN A 80 1.24 16.11 10.91
N VAL A 81 2.08 17.10 10.64
CA VAL A 81 1.92 18.47 11.13
C VAL A 81 2.09 19.41 9.94
N CYS A 82 1.14 20.32 9.79
CA CYS A 82 1.19 21.39 8.80
C CYS A 82 1.16 22.73 9.53
N THR A 83 1.89 23.70 8.98
CA THR A 83 1.79 25.10 9.41
C THR A 83 0.41 25.66 9.09
N MET A 84 -0.02 26.68 9.83
CA MET A 84 -1.30 27.38 9.61
C MET A 84 -1.23 28.39 8.45
N ILE A 85 -0.60 28.02 7.34
CA ILE A 85 -0.51 28.83 6.13
C ILE A 85 -1.74 28.55 5.29
N TYR A 86 -2.41 29.61 4.85
CA TYR A 86 -3.52 29.51 3.90
C TYR A 86 -3.02 29.85 2.50
N ALA A 87 -2.82 28.80 1.70
CA ALA A 87 -2.38 28.85 0.31
C ALA A 87 -3.09 27.70 -0.44
N PRO A 88 -4.38 27.89 -0.79
CA PRO A 88 -5.25 26.79 -1.14
C PRO A 88 -4.83 26.06 -2.41
N VAL A 89 -5.15 24.77 -2.46
CA VAL A 89 -4.91 23.88 -3.60
C VAL A 89 -6.13 23.00 -3.86
N CYS A 90 -6.35 22.64 -5.12
CA CYS A 90 -7.32 21.63 -5.50
C CYS A 90 -6.63 20.27 -5.51
N GLY A 91 -7.13 19.32 -4.73
CA GLY A 91 -6.62 17.96 -4.68
C GLY A 91 -7.06 17.13 -5.90
N CYS A 92 -6.32 16.07 -6.19
CA CYS A 92 -6.72 15.09 -7.22
C CYS A 92 -8.04 14.37 -6.89
N ASP A 93 -8.52 14.45 -5.66
CA ASP A 93 -9.83 13.96 -5.25
C ASP A 93 -10.97 14.97 -5.44
N GLY A 94 -10.68 16.12 -6.06
CA GLY A 94 -11.64 17.18 -6.33
C GLY A 94 -12.01 18.04 -5.12
N LYS A 95 -11.25 17.96 -4.01
CA LYS A 95 -11.49 18.77 -2.82
C LYS A 95 -10.47 19.90 -2.67
N THR A 96 -10.93 21.05 -2.21
CA THR A 96 -10.06 22.16 -1.83
C THR A 96 -9.40 21.87 -0.48
N TYR A 97 -8.08 22.03 -0.42
CA TYR A 97 -7.29 21.95 0.81
C TYR A 97 -6.70 23.32 1.16
N PRO A 98 -6.57 23.68 2.46
CA PRO A 98 -5.99 24.97 2.88
C PRO A 98 -4.53 25.19 2.43
N SER A 99 -3.77 24.11 2.24
CA SER A 99 -2.41 24.13 1.70
C SER A 99 -2.04 22.79 1.07
N ALA A 100 -0.96 22.76 0.29
CA ALA A 100 -0.37 21.51 -0.24
C ALA A 100 0.02 20.52 0.87
N CYS A 101 0.46 21.00 2.04
CA CYS A 101 0.74 20.14 3.18
C CYS A 101 -0.52 19.43 3.67
N ASN A 102 -1.64 20.17 3.78
CA ASN A 102 -2.91 19.59 4.21
C ASN A 102 -3.40 18.53 3.22
N ALA A 103 -3.27 18.75 1.90
CA ALA A 103 -3.55 17.73 0.89
C ALA A 103 -2.65 16.48 1.08
N ALA A 104 -1.33 16.69 1.18
CA ALA A 104 -0.36 15.61 1.34
C ALA A 104 -0.58 14.80 2.63
N SER A 105 -0.98 15.44 3.74
CA SER A 105 -1.33 14.78 5.01
C SER A 105 -2.49 13.80 4.89
N LYS A 106 -3.37 14.01 3.90
CA LYS A 106 -4.48 13.12 3.55
C LYS A 106 -4.12 12.14 2.43
N GLY A 107 -2.85 12.11 2.02
CA GLY A 107 -2.37 11.27 0.92
C GLY A 107 -2.82 11.75 -0.46
N VAL A 108 -3.24 13.02 -0.59
CA VAL A 108 -3.78 13.57 -1.83
C VAL A 108 -2.72 14.44 -2.51
N SER A 109 -2.43 14.15 -3.78
CA SER A 109 -1.58 14.99 -4.63
C SER A 109 -2.34 16.23 -5.11
N VAL A 110 -1.61 17.28 -5.49
CA VAL A 110 -2.21 18.53 -5.97
C VAL A 110 -2.57 18.41 -7.44
N ALA A 111 -3.83 18.70 -7.78
CA ALA A 111 -4.29 18.86 -9.16
C ALA A 111 -3.93 20.26 -9.68
N THR A 112 -4.34 21.31 -8.98
CA THR A 112 -4.06 22.69 -9.39
C THR A 112 -3.80 23.58 -8.18
N GLU A 113 -3.06 24.67 -8.38
CA GLU A 113 -3.01 25.76 -7.41
C GLU A 113 -4.36 26.48 -7.33
N GLY A 114 -4.65 27.06 -6.16
CA GLY A 114 -5.95 27.66 -5.87
C GLY A 114 -7.01 26.63 -5.50
N GLU A 115 -8.20 27.11 -5.14
CA GLU A 115 -9.34 26.26 -4.81
C GLU A 115 -9.86 25.48 -6.04
N CYS A 116 -10.56 24.37 -5.82
CA CYS A 116 -11.22 23.66 -6.91
C CYS A 116 -12.28 24.53 -7.58
N LYS A 117 -12.32 24.48 -8.92
CA LYS A 117 -13.40 25.11 -9.71
C LYS A 117 -14.65 24.22 -9.64
N ALA A 118 -15.79 24.83 -9.38
CA ALA A 118 -17.11 24.18 -9.38
C ALA A 118 -17.62 23.94 -10.81
#